data_AF-A0A2N2JXF2-F1
#
_entry.id   AF-A0A2N2JXF2-F1
#
_cell.length_a   1.000
_cell.length_b   1.000
_cell.length_c   1.000
_cell.angle_alpha   90.00
_cell.angle_beta   90.00
_cell.angle_gamma   90.00
#
_symmetry.space_group_name_H-M   'P 1'
#
loop_
_entity.id
_entity.type
_entity.pdbx_description
1 polymer ?
#
loop_
_entity_poly.entity_id
_entity_poly.type
_entity_poly.pdbx_seq_one_letter_code
_entity_poly.pdbx_strand_id
1 'polypeptide(L)'
;MKLSGNGKCTPFSILMAEDDPDDRLFIEQAFRELQIAGELYFVENGEELMDFLGRRGVYSDPDRSPRPALILLDLNMPKKDGRQCLKEIKSDARLQEIPVVVWTTSNLEEDISRCKEAGADSYITKPASYPGLLDAVREIGRKWFPGSPRDISEGATCALEMQDSPLQKCGGMRRAWDVSVRSK
;
A
#
# COMPACT_ATOMS: atom_id res chain seq x y z
N MET A 1 -11.92 -9.49 -12.03
CA MET A 1 -10.64 -9.60 -12.76
C MET A 1 -10.94 -9.82 -14.23
N LYS A 2 -10.58 -8.89 -15.13
CA LYS A 2 -10.68 -9.12 -16.58
C LYS A 2 -9.33 -9.66 -17.06
N LEU A 3 -9.30 -10.92 -17.45
CA LEU A 3 -8.15 -11.55 -18.09
C LEU A 3 -8.12 -11.08 -19.54
N SER A 4 -7.25 -10.12 -19.85
CA SER A 4 -6.96 -9.71 -21.23
C SER A 4 -5.78 -10.55 -21.74
N GLY A 5 -6.07 -11.57 -22.54
CA GLY A 5 -5.33 -12.13 -23.71
C GLY A 5 -3.80 -12.21 -23.80
N ASN A 6 -3.02 -11.78 -22.82
CA ASN A 6 -1.57 -11.91 -22.74
C ASN A 6 -1.24 -11.78 -21.24
N GLY A 7 -0.97 -12.91 -20.57
CA GLY A 7 -1.02 -13.10 -19.12
C GLY A 7 -0.04 -12.27 -18.27
N LYS A 8 -0.11 -10.94 -18.34
CA LYS A 8 0.47 -10.05 -17.35
C LYS A 8 -0.63 -9.71 -16.35
N CYS A 9 -0.66 -10.41 -15.22
CA CYS A 9 -1.31 -9.88 -14.03
C CYS A 9 -0.51 -8.64 -13.62
N THR A 10 -1.00 -7.45 -13.97
CA THR A 10 -0.41 -6.22 -13.42
C THR A 10 -0.58 -6.28 -11.91
N PRO A 11 0.50 -6.30 -11.11
CA PRO A 11 0.38 -6.32 -9.66
C PRO A 11 -0.42 -5.10 -9.23
N PHE A 12 -1.30 -5.27 -8.24
CA PHE A 12 -2.03 -4.14 -7.69
C PHE A 12 -1.05 -3.24 -6.92
N SER A 13 -1.25 -1.93 -6.99
CA SER A 13 -0.40 -0.96 -6.30
C SER A 13 -1.03 -0.56 -4.96
N ILE A 14 -0.23 -0.56 -3.90
CA ILE A 14 -0.57 -0.02 -2.58
C ILE A 14 0.26 1.23 -2.38
N LEU A 15 -0.40 2.33 -2.01
CA LEU A 15 0.28 3.59 -1.67
C LEU A 15 0.28 3.74 -0.16
N MET A 16 1.46 3.93 0.42
CA MET A 16 1.62 4.22 1.84
C MET A 16 2.17 5.63 2.05
N ALA A 17 1.47 6.41 2.86
CA ALA A 17 1.89 7.73 3.29
C ALA A 17 2.42 7.64 4.72
N GLU A 18 3.76 7.66 4.84
CA GLU A 18 4.53 7.38 6.05
C GLU A 18 5.87 8.10 5.94
N ASP A 19 6.17 9.00 6.89
CA ASP A 19 7.44 9.73 6.91
C ASP A 19 8.57 8.96 7.60
N ASP A 20 8.23 8.04 8.53
CA ASP A 20 9.23 7.25 9.23
C ASP A 20 9.86 6.18 8.31
N PRO A 21 11.19 6.23 8.06
CA PRO A 21 11.86 5.28 7.18
C PRO A 21 11.93 3.85 7.74
N ASP A 22 11.94 3.68 9.06
CA ASP A 22 11.99 2.37 9.71
C ASP A 22 10.62 1.69 9.61
N ASP A 23 9.53 2.42 9.82
CA ASP A 23 8.16 1.90 9.63
C ASP A 23 7.93 1.45 8.18
N ARG A 24 8.40 2.24 7.21
CA ARG A 24 8.35 1.86 5.78
C ARG A 24 9.17 0.61 5.48
N LEU A 25 10.34 0.45 6.11
CA LEU A 25 11.15 -0.74 5.95
C LEU A 25 10.45 -1.98 6.52
N PHE A 26 9.91 -1.88 7.74
CA PHE A 26 9.26 -3.00 8.40
C PHE A 26 8.00 -3.45 7.67
N ILE A 27 7.16 -2.52 7.22
CA ILE A 27 5.95 -2.90 6.50
C ILE A 27 6.29 -3.53 5.15
N GLU A 28 7.30 -3.03 4.45
CA GLU A 28 7.76 -3.64 3.21
C GLU A 28 8.27 -5.08 3.43
N GLN A 29 9.05 -5.30 4.48
CA GLN A 29 9.49 -6.64 4.88
C GLN A 29 8.30 -7.55 5.18
N ALA A 30 7.30 -7.05 5.91
CA ALA A 30 6.09 -7.81 6.23
C ALA A 30 5.31 -8.20 4.96
N PHE A 31 5.09 -7.27 4.02
CA PHE A 31 4.43 -7.58 2.75
C PHE A 31 5.20 -8.63 1.93
N ARG A 32 6.54 -8.55 1.94
CA ARG A 32 7.42 -9.50 1.24
C ARG A 32 7.38 -10.89 1.88
N GLU A 33 7.54 -10.97 3.20
CA GLU A 33 7.49 -12.23 3.97
C GLU A 33 6.14 -12.93 3.78
N LEU A 34 5.08 -12.14 3.71
CA LEU A 34 3.73 -12.60 3.46
C LEU A 34 3.41 -12.78 1.98
N GLN A 35 4.36 -12.64 1.05
CA GLN A 35 4.19 -12.90 -0.39
C GLN A 35 2.89 -12.29 -0.99
N ILE A 36 2.50 -11.10 -0.51
CA ILE A 36 1.33 -10.40 -1.03
C ILE A 36 1.71 -9.85 -2.41
N ALA A 37 1.05 -10.34 -3.46
CA ALA A 37 1.35 -9.98 -4.84
C ALA A 37 0.93 -8.53 -5.17
N GLY A 38 1.76 -7.56 -4.84
CA GLY A 38 1.52 -6.16 -5.11
C GLY A 38 2.79 -5.32 -5.06
N GLU A 39 2.69 -4.10 -5.56
CA GLU A 39 3.77 -3.11 -5.48
C GLU A 39 3.45 -2.08 -4.40
N LEU A 40 4.43 -1.81 -3.54
CA LEU A 40 4.34 -0.78 -2.52
C LEU A 40 4.99 0.51 -3.02
N TYR A 41 4.24 1.60 -2.95
CA TYR A 41 4.69 2.95 -3.23
C TYR A 41 4.67 3.73 -1.92
N PHE A 42 5.69 4.55 -1.69
CA PHE A 42 5.80 5.37 -0.49
C PHE A 42 5.82 6.85 -0.84
N VAL A 43 5.17 7.64 0.01
CA VAL A 43 5.24 9.11 0.05
C VAL A 43 5.49 9.55 1.49
N GLU A 44 6.27 10.60 1.68
CA GLU A 44 6.81 10.96 3.00
C GLU A 44 6.05 12.12 3.66
N ASN A 45 4.97 12.59 3.05
CA ASN A 45 4.11 13.63 3.61
C ASN A 45 2.77 13.72 2.87
N GLY A 46 1.82 14.45 3.46
CA GLY A 46 0.49 14.63 2.87
C GLY A 46 0.47 15.45 1.56
N GLU A 47 1.47 16.31 1.30
CA GLU A 47 1.55 17.01 0.01
C GLU A 47 1.93 16.05 -1.11
N GLU A 48 2.96 15.22 -0.89
CA GLU A 48 3.37 14.17 -1.82
C GLU A 48 2.26 13.15 -2.06
N LEU A 49 1.50 12.78 -1.02
CA LEU A 49 0.31 11.93 -1.17
C LEU A 49 -0.69 12.54 -2.17
N MET A 50 -1.04 13.80 -2.00
CA MET A 50 -2.00 14.47 -2.88
C MET A 50 -1.42 14.73 -4.28
N ASP A 51 -0.11 14.95 -4.40
CA ASP A 51 0.55 15.09 -5.70
C ASP A 51 0.64 13.76 -6.44
N PHE A 52 0.91 12.65 -5.74
CA PHE A 52 0.89 11.30 -6.29
C PHE A 52 -0.52 10.95 -6.81
N LEU A 53 -1.55 11.13 -5.99
CA LEU A 53 -2.94 10.83 -6.37
C LEU A 53 -3.46 11.73 -7.48
N GLY A 54 -3.04 13.01 -7.47
CA GLY A 54 -3.39 14.00 -8.49
C GLY A 54 -2.53 13.94 -9.75
N ARG A 55 -1.49 13.10 -9.79
CA ARG A 55 -0.47 13.03 -10.85
C ARG A 55 0.18 14.37 -11.18
N ARG A 56 0.70 15.05 -10.16
CA ARG A 56 1.29 16.39 -10.25
C ARG A 56 2.80 16.36 -10.08
N GLY A 57 3.48 17.33 -10.69
CA GLY A 57 4.93 17.52 -10.55
C GLY A 57 5.73 16.28 -10.93
N VAL A 58 6.53 15.78 -9.98
CA VAL A 58 7.39 14.60 -10.16
C VAL A 58 6.60 13.29 -10.34
N TYR A 59 5.29 13.30 -10.04
CA TYR A 59 4.34 12.20 -10.20
C TYR A 59 3.46 12.36 -11.45
N SER A 60 3.88 13.15 -12.44
CA SER A 60 3.13 13.31 -13.70
C SER A 60 3.13 12.04 -14.55
N ASP A 61 4.12 11.17 -14.39
CA ASP A 61 4.27 9.91 -15.11
C ASP A 61 3.44 8.79 -14.44
N PRO A 62 2.39 8.25 -15.11
CA PRO A 62 1.53 7.20 -14.56
C PRO A 62 2.25 5.90 -14.20
N ASP A 63 3.39 5.60 -14.83
CA ASP A 63 4.18 4.39 -14.49
C ASP A 63 4.94 4.58 -13.17
N ARG A 64 5.12 5.83 -12.72
CA ARG A 64 5.72 6.17 -11.43
C ARG A 64 4.70 6.37 -10.32
N SER A 65 3.50 6.79 -10.71
CA SER A 65 2.37 7.00 -9.80
C SER A 65 1.12 6.32 -10.33
N PRO A 66 1.11 4.97 -10.33
CA PRO A 66 -0.09 4.22 -10.71
C PRO A 66 -1.21 4.56 -9.74
N ARG A 67 -2.45 4.45 -10.20
CA ARG A 67 -3.60 4.64 -9.32
C ARG A 67 -3.59 3.50 -8.29
N PRO A 68 -3.51 3.79 -6.97
CA PRO A 68 -3.46 2.73 -5.98
C PRO A 68 -4.81 2.02 -5.84
N ALA A 69 -4.73 0.72 -5.57
CA ALA A 69 -5.88 -0.11 -5.19
C ALA A 69 -6.20 0.01 -3.69
N LEU A 70 -5.24 0.48 -2.88
CA LEU A 70 -5.37 0.70 -1.44
C LEU A 70 -4.41 1.82 -1.00
N ILE A 71 -4.86 2.66 -0.08
CA ILE A 71 -4.02 3.66 0.59
C ILE A 71 -3.87 3.27 2.07
N LEU A 72 -2.62 3.17 2.53
CA LEU A 72 -2.27 3.13 3.95
C LEU A 72 -1.85 4.55 4.35
N LEU A 73 -2.55 5.13 5.32
CA LEU A 73 -2.42 6.56 5.64
C LEU A 73 -2.04 6.75 7.11
N ASP A 74 -0.83 7.24 7.40
CA ASP A 74 -0.57 7.79 8.74
C ASP A 74 -1.27 9.15 8.91
N LEU A 75 -1.73 9.41 10.12
CA LEU A 75 -2.28 10.70 10.53
C LEU A 75 -1.17 11.70 10.87
N ASN A 76 -0.04 11.23 11.40
CA ASN A 76 1.01 12.05 11.97
C ASN A 76 2.12 12.40 10.97
N MET A 77 1.74 12.89 9.77
CA MET A 77 2.70 13.25 8.73
C MET A 77 3.10 14.73 8.76
N PRO A 78 4.32 15.08 8.35
CA PRO A 78 4.75 16.47 8.18
C PRO A 78 4.07 17.15 6.98
N LYS A 79 4.17 18.49 6.93
CA LYS A 79 3.63 19.41 5.90
C LYS A 79 2.10 19.46 5.79
N LYS A 80 1.43 18.32 5.69
CA LYS A 80 -0.02 18.21 5.58
C LYS A 80 -0.54 17.03 6.36
N ASP A 81 -1.48 17.32 7.26
CA ASP A 81 -2.07 16.36 8.20
C ASP A 81 -2.84 15.25 7.46
N GLY A 82 -2.70 14.01 7.93
CA GLY A 82 -3.34 12.86 7.30
C GLY A 82 -4.87 12.89 7.37
N ARG A 83 -5.47 13.47 8.41
CA ARG A 83 -6.92 13.65 8.52
C ARG A 83 -7.43 14.63 7.47
N GLN A 84 -6.65 15.68 7.16
CA GLN A 84 -6.96 16.58 6.05
C GLN A 84 -6.89 15.84 4.71
N CYS A 85 -5.82 15.05 4.50
CA CYS A 85 -5.69 14.25 3.28
C CYS A 85 -6.85 13.27 3.10
N LEU A 86 -7.27 12.57 4.15
CA LEU A 86 -8.42 11.66 4.14
C LEU A 86 -9.69 12.36 3.65
N LYS A 87 -9.99 13.54 4.21
CA LYS A 87 -11.16 14.33 3.81
C LYS A 87 -11.10 14.74 2.34
N GLU A 88 -9.93 15.19 1.87
CA GLU A 88 -9.76 15.59 0.47
C GLU A 88 -9.90 14.41 -0.49
N ILE A 89 -9.31 13.25 -0.15
CA ILE A 89 -9.43 12.01 -0.93
C ILE A 89 -10.90 11.58 -1.03
N LYS A 90 -11.62 11.58 0.10
CA LYS A 90 -13.03 11.14 0.14
C LYS A 90 -14.01 12.17 -0.41
N SER A 91 -13.60 13.43 -0.59
CA SER A 91 -14.41 14.47 -1.23
C SER A 91 -14.19 14.58 -2.74
N ASP A 92 -13.06 14.07 -3.27
CA ASP A 92 -12.80 14.06 -4.71
C ASP A 92 -13.48 12.85 -5.36
N ALA A 93 -14.43 13.11 -6.27
CA ALA A 93 -15.19 12.06 -6.98
C ALA A 93 -14.29 11.04 -7.72
N ARG A 94 -13.07 11.44 -8.09
CA ARG A 94 -12.10 10.57 -8.75
C ARG A 94 -11.33 9.71 -7.77
N LEU A 95 -11.24 10.07 -6.49
CA LEU A 95 -10.40 9.40 -5.49
C LEU A 95 -11.21 8.68 -4.41
N GLN A 96 -12.45 9.10 -4.16
CA GLN A 96 -13.29 8.62 -3.06
C GLN A 96 -13.51 7.10 -3.04
N GLU A 97 -13.48 6.45 -4.22
CA GLU A 97 -13.63 4.99 -4.36
C GLU A 97 -12.37 4.21 -3.94
N ILE A 98 -11.22 4.85 -3.82
CA ILE A 98 -10.00 4.19 -3.35
C ILE A 98 -10.18 3.91 -1.85
N PRO A 99 -10.03 2.65 -1.40
CA PRO A 99 -10.11 2.34 0.01
C PRO A 99 -8.92 2.98 0.76
N VAL A 100 -9.22 3.64 1.88
CA VAL A 100 -8.23 4.27 2.75
C VAL A 100 -8.26 3.59 4.10
N VAL A 101 -7.13 2.97 4.46
CA VAL A 101 -6.89 2.39 5.78
C VAL A 101 -5.98 3.35 6.54
N VAL A 102 -6.51 3.90 7.63
CA VAL A 102 -5.71 4.70 8.54
C VAL A 102 -4.76 3.76 9.29
N TRP A 103 -3.46 4.08 9.24
CA TRP A 103 -2.35 3.31 9.80
C TRP A 103 -1.52 4.22 10.71
N THR A 104 -1.82 4.27 12.00
CA THR A 104 -1.26 5.32 12.89
C THR A 104 -1.00 4.82 14.30
N THR A 105 -0.12 5.47 15.05
CA THR A 105 0.12 5.17 16.47
C THR A 105 -1.00 5.67 17.39
N SER A 106 -1.84 6.61 16.93
CA SER A 106 -2.96 7.12 17.73
C SER A 106 -4.02 6.03 17.96
N ASN A 107 -4.45 5.88 19.20
CA ASN A 107 -5.57 5.02 19.61
C ASN A 107 -6.70 5.82 20.31
N LEU A 108 -6.71 7.14 20.14
CA LEU A 108 -7.71 8.01 20.74
C LEU A 108 -9.07 7.76 20.08
N GLU A 109 -10.12 7.55 20.88
CA GLU A 109 -11.47 7.29 20.38
C GLU A 109 -12.01 8.42 19.49
N GLU A 110 -11.62 9.66 19.80
CA GLU A 110 -11.96 10.83 18.99
C GLU A 110 -11.37 10.73 17.58
N ASP A 111 -10.10 10.34 17.46
CA ASP A 111 -9.44 10.18 16.15
C ASP A 111 -10.07 9.06 15.34
N ILE A 112 -10.36 7.94 15.98
CA ILE A 112 -11.03 6.80 15.35
C ILE A 112 -12.40 7.23 14.82
N SER A 113 -13.18 7.95 15.63
CA SER A 113 -14.52 8.43 15.26
C SER A 113 -14.45 9.42 14.11
N ARG A 114 -13.57 10.42 14.19
CA ARG A 114 -13.38 11.46 13.16
C ARG A 114 -12.91 10.87 11.83
N CYS A 115 -12.03 9.87 11.85
CA CYS A 115 -11.58 9.20 10.63
C CYS A 115 -12.68 8.36 9.99
N LYS A 116 -13.49 7.66 10.81
CA LYS A 116 -14.66 6.91 10.31
C LYS A 116 -15.68 7.85 9.68
N GLU A 117 -16.01 8.96 10.35
CA GLU A 117 -16.92 9.98 9.82
C GLU A 117 -16.40 10.62 8.53
N ALA A 118 -15.08 10.80 8.40
CA ALA A 118 -14.44 11.28 7.19
C ALA A 118 -14.38 10.24 6.04
N GLY A 119 -14.86 9.01 6.27
CA GLY A 119 -15.00 7.98 5.26
C GLY A 119 -13.86 6.96 5.18
N ALA A 120 -13.03 6.83 6.23
CA ALA A 120 -12.03 5.75 6.28
C ALA A 120 -12.66 4.36 6.27
N ASP A 121 -12.11 3.45 5.46
CA ASP A 121 -12.59 2.07 5.30
C ASP A 121 -12.14 1.14 6.43
N SER A 122 -11.03 1.51 7.09
CA SER A 122 -10.52 0.84 8.29
C SER A 122 -9.61 1.77 9.06
N TYR A 123 -9.46 1.49 10.36
CA TYR A 123 -8.50 2.16 11.23
C TYR A 123 -7.69 1.08 11.93
N ILE A 124 -6.37 1.11 11.79
CA ILE A 124 -5.45 0.16 12.39
C ILE A 124 -4.41 0.94 13.20
N THR A 125 -4.34 0.65 14.50
CA THR A 125 -3.27 1.16 15.34
C THR A 125 -1.98 0.40 15.02
N LYS A 126 -0.88 1.12 14.76
CA LYS A 126 0.44 0.54 14.46
C LYS A 126 0.81 -0.49 15.54
N PRO A 127 1.06 -1.76 15.16
CA PRO A 127 1.47 -2.77 16.13
C PRO A 127 2.83 -2.44 16.75
N ALA A 128 2.96 -2.60 18.06
CA ALA A 128 4.21 -2.34 18.77
C ALA A 128 5.29 -3.43 18.57
N SER A 129 4.97 -4.49 17.83
CA SER A 129 5.86 -5.63 17.60
C SER A 129 5.78 -6.13 16.17
N TYR A 130 6.89 -6.67 15.65
CA TYR A 130 6.95 -7.22 14.30
C TYR A 130 5.95 -8.39 14.07
N PRO A 131 5.74 -9.34 15.02
CA PRO A 131 4.67 -10.32 14.87
C PRO A 131 3.29 -9.70 14.70
N GLY A 132 2.98 -8.65 15.48
CA GLY A 132 1.72 -7.92 15.33
C GLY A 132 1.61 -7.20 13.98
N LEU A 133 2.72 -6.68 13.45
CA LEU A 133 2.80 -6.10 12.11
C LEU A 133 2.45 -7.15 11.04
N LEU A 134 3.01 -8.36 11.14
CA LEU A 134 2.68 -9.46 10.22
C LEU A 134 1.20 -9.82 10.30
N ASP A 135 0.60 -9.84 11.49
CA ASP A 135 -0.82 -10.12 11.66
C ASP A 135 -1.69 -9.04 11.02
N ALA A 136 -1.38 -7.76 11.25
CA ALA A 136 -2.09 -6.64 10.65
C ALA A 136 -1.98 -6.62 9.12
N VAL A 137 -0.78 -6.83 8.57
CA VAL A 137 -0.57 -6.91 7.11
C VAL A 137 -1.25 -8.14 6.51
N ARG A 138 -1.30 -9.27 7.24
CA ARG A 138 -2.06 -10.45 6.82
C ARG A 138 -3.55 -10.16 6.74
N GLU A 139 -4.10 -9.46 7.72
CA GLU A 139 -5.50 -9.04 7.70
C GLU A 139 -5.79 -8.10 6.53
N ILE A 140 -4.90 -7.13 6.27
CA ILE A 140 -4.98 -6.25 5.10
C ILE A 140 -5.00 -7.07 3.80
N GLY A 141 -4.03 -7.99 3.66
CA GLY A 141 -3.97 -8.92 2.53
C GLY A 141 -5.28 -9.67 2.30
N ARG A 142 -5.85 -10.25 3.36
CA ARG A 142 -7.09 -11.02 3.29
C ARG A 142 -8.30 -10.17 2.92
N LYS A 143 -8.43 -8.98 3.50
CA LYS A 143 -9.63 -8.13 3.35
C LYS A 143 -9.68 -7.42 2.00
N TRP A 144 -8.55 -6.89 1.51
CA TRP A 144 -8.51 -6.12 0.26
C TRP A 144 -7.95 -6.91 -0.93
N PHE A 145 -7.24 -8.01 -0.69
CA PHE A 145 -6.61 -8.82 -1.74
C PHE A 145 -6.84 -10.35 -1.56
N PRO A 146 -8.11 -10.81 -1.49
CA PRO A 146 -8.45 -12.20 -1.15
C PRO A 146 -7.99 -13.25 -2.18
N GLY A 147 -7.43 -12.84 -3.32
CA GLY A 147 -6.88 -13.74 -4.35
C GLY A 147 -5.37 -13.61 -4.56
N SER A 148 -4.65 -12.94 -3.64
CA SER A 148 -3.17 -12.95 -3.68
C SER A 148 -2.65 -14.37 -3.40
N PRO A 149 -1.49 -14.81 -3.96
CA PRO A 149 -1.04 -16.20 -4.03
C PRO A 149 -0.81 -16.99 -2.73
N ARG A 150 -1.33 -16.53 -1.58
CA ARG A 150 -1.28 -17.27 -0.32
C ARG A 150 -2.45 -18.23 -0.09
N ASP A 151 -3.50 -18.18 -0.90
CA ASP A 151 -4.69 -19.04 -0.73
C ASP A 151 -4.56 -20.42 -1.42
N ILE A 152 -3.34 -20.86 -1.71
CA ILE A 152 -3.05 -22.25 -2.08
C ILE A 152 -2.81 -23.04 -0.79
N SER A 153 -3.91 -23.43 -0.13
CA SER A 153 -3.89 -24.60 0.74
C SER A 153 -3.45 -25.81 -0.09
N GLU A 154 -2.33 -26.41 0.31
CA GLU A 154 -1.75 -27.68 -0.17
C GLU A 154 -1.18 -27.70 -1.60
N GLY A 155 0.16 -27.64 -1.70
CA GLY A 155 0.89 -28.43 -2.71
C GLY A 155 1.60 -27.71 -3.85
N ALA A 156 1.60 -26.38 -3.93
CA ALA A 156 2.37 -25.66 -4.95
C ALA A 156 3.58 -24.94 -4.35
N THR A 157 4.73 -25.61 -4.33
CA THR A 157 6.02 -24.96 -4.05
C THR A 157 6.33 -24.02 -5.22
N CYS A 158 6.04 -22.72 -5.07
CA CYS A 158 6.56 -21.72 -5.99
C CYS A 158 8.06 -21.58 -5.71
N ALA A 159 8.88 -22.20 -6.55
CA ALA A 159 10.33 -22.17 -6.41
C ALA A 159 10.82 -20.72 -6.50
N LEU A 160 11.46 -20.27 -5.41
CA LEU A 160 12.14 -19.00 -5.32
C LEU A 160 13.30 -18.97 -6.32
N GLU A 161 13.19 -18.17 -7.39
CA GLU A 161 14.37 -17.60 -8.02
C GLU A 161 14.36 -16.09 -7.73
N MET A 162 15.17 -15.72 -6.74
CA MET A 162 15.46 -14.33 -6.40
C MET A 162 16.43 -13.79 -7.46
N GLN A 163 15.94 -13.02 -8.42
CA GLN A 163 16.81 -12.24 -9.29
C GLN A 163 16.72 -10.78 -8.85
N ASP A 164 17.79 -10.29 -8.23
CA ASP A 164 18.02 -8.86 -8.04
C ASP A 164 18.19 -8.22 -9.43
N SER A 165 17.12 -7.64 -9.96
CA SER A 165 17.20 -6.81 -11.16
C SER A 165 17.83 -5.46 -10.80
N PRO A 166 18.87 -4.97 -11.51
CA PRO A 166 19.50 -3.71 -11.18
C PRO A 166 18.59 -2.54 -11.55
N LEU A 167 17.97 -1.90 -10.57
CA LEU A 167 17.23 -0.65 -10.75
C LEU A 167 18.15 0.56 -10.56
N GLN A 168 18.20 1.42 -11.59
CA GLN A 168 18.88 2.72 -11.55
C GLN A 168 18.29 3.62 -10.46
N LYS A 169 19.18 4.17 -9.62
CA LYS A 169 18.90 5.12 -8.55
C LYS A 169 18.44 6.47 -9.12
N CYS A 170 17.21 6.89 -8.84
CA CYS A 170 16.77 8.29 -8.87
C CYS A 170 15.60 8.47 -7.86
N GLY A 171 15.63 9.56 -7.08
CA GLY A 171 14.82 9.81 -5.87
C GLY A 171 13.32 9.47 -5.96
N GLY A 172 12.84 8.76 -4.95
CA GLY A 172 11.53 8.10 -4.89
C GLY A 172 11.68 6.60 -5.12
N MET A 173 12.00 5.86 -4.06
CA MET A 173 12.46 4.46 -4.14
C MET A 173 11.31 3.53 -4.56
N ARG A 174 11.23 3.19 -5.85
CA ARG A 174 10.42 2.09 -6.38
C ARG A 174 11.02 0.76 -5.94
N ARG A 175 10.24 -0.14 -5.35
CA ARG A 175 10.62 -1.54 -5.14
C ARG A 175 9.47 -2.46 -5.57
N ALA A 176 9.63 -3.05 -6.75
CA ALA A 176 8.71 -4.04 -7.29
C ALA A 176 9.21 -5.45 -6.96
N TRP A 177 8.29 -6.35 -6.65
CA TRP A 177 8.55 -7.79 -6.47
C TRP A 177 7.81 -8.53 -7.57
N ASP A 178 8.53 -9.09 -8.54
CA ASP A 178 7.90 -9.95 -9.54
C ASP A 178 7.77 -11.37 -8.98
N VAL A 179 6.53 -11.84 -8.82
CA VAL A 179 6.26 -13.26 -8.57
C VAL A 179 6.02 -13.91 -9.92
N SER A 180 7.11 -14.32 -10.58
CA SER A 180 7.03 -15.01 -11.87
C SER A 180 6.40 -16.40 -11.70
N VAL A 181 5.13 -16.53 -12.09
CA VAL A 181 4.46 -17.83 -12.21
C VAL A 181 4.94 -18.52 -13.49
N ARG A 182 5.76 -19.57 -13.37
CA ARG A 182 6.04 -20.45 -14.53
C ARG A 182 4.97 -21.53 -14.60
N SER A 183 4.26 -21.59 -15.72
CA SER A 183 3.48 -22.79 -16.08
C SER A 183 4.47 -23.91 -16.40
N LYS A 184 4.29 -25.09 -15.78
CA LYS A 184 4.83 -26.33 -16.36
C LYS A 184 4.06 -26.68 -17.62
#